data_AF-A0A2G5ZDE1-F1
#
_entry.id   AF-A0A2G5ZDE1-F1
#
_cell.length_a   1.000
_cell.length_b   1.000
_cell.length_c   1.000
_cell.angle_alpha   90.00
_cell.angle_beta   90.00
_cell.angle_gamma   90.00
#
_symmetry.space_group_name_H-M   'P 1'
#
loop_
_entity.id
_entity.type
_entity.pdbx_description
1 polymer ?
#
loop_
_entity_poly.entity_id
_entity_poly.type
_entity_poly.pdbx_seq_one_letter_code
_entity_poly.pdbx_strand_id
1 'polypeptide(L)'
;MNRILFIAINIFTGLFVLINSVVGYGISGLGEDSTHNIAILGLIVVWIVGLAFQLSKRIRVLGFVITFIPALFILYIYFTAMNM
;
A
#
# COMPACT_ATOMS: atom_id res chain seq x y z
N MET A 1 -15.03 -0.80 -17.00
CA MET A 1 -15.20 -0.57 -15.55
C MET A 1 -15.74 0.84 -15.34
N ASN A 2 -16.73 1.03 -14.47
CA ASN A 2 -17.29 2.36 -14.18
C ASN A 2 -16.18 3.27 -13.62
N ARG A 3 -16.05 4.50 -14.15
CA ARG A 3 -15.02 5.47 -13.73
C ARG A 3 -15.11 5.76 -12.23
N ILE A 4 -16.33 5.79 -11.69
CA ILE A 4 -16.57 5.98 -10.26
C ILE A 4 -16.00 4.83 -9.44
N LEU A 5 -16.22 3.59 -9.88
CA LEU A 5 -15.70 2.39 -9.21
C LEU A 5 -14.17 2.38 -9.19
N PHE A 6 -13.53 2.79 -10.29
CA PHE A 6 -12.06 2.87 -10.37
C PHE A 6 -11.49 3.91 -9.39
N ILE A 7 -12.13 5.07 -9.28
CA ILE A 7 -11.73 6.12 -8.33
C ILE A 7 -11.92 5.62 -6.89
N ALA A 8 -13.07 5.01 -6.58
CA ALA A 8 -13.35 4.47 -5.27
C ALA A 8 -12.30 3.43 -4.85
N ILE A 9 -11.97 2.47 -5.73
CA ILE A 9 -10.95 1.44 -5.45
C ILE A 9 -9.59 2.08 -5.14
N ASN A 10 -9.17 3.08 -5.91
CA ASN A 10 -7.91 3.78 -5.64
C ASN A 10 -7.94 4.49 -4.29
N ILE A 11 -9.02 5.19 -3.96
CA ILE A 11 -9.14 5.86 -2.65
C ILE A 11 -9.04 4.84 -1.51
N PHE A 12 -9.78 3.73 -1.58
CA PHE A 12 -9.76 2.71 -0.54
C PHE A 12 -8.41 2.01 -0.42
N THR A 13 -7.79 1.62 -1.55
CA THR A 13 -6.45 1.01 -1.54
C THR A 13 -5.39 1.99 -1.04
N GLY A 14 -5.48 3.26 -1.42
CA GLY A 14 -4.56 4.31 -0.96
C GLY A 14 -4.67 4.57 0.53
N LEU A 15 -5.88 4.71 1.05
CA LEU A 15 -6.11 4.87 2.49
C LEU A 15 -5.62 3.64 3.26
N PHE A 16 -5.92 2.44 2.76
CA PHE A 16 -5.45 1.20 3.36
C PHE A 16 -3.92 1.15 3.44
N VAL A 17 -3.22 1.40 2.33
CA VAL A 17 -1.74 1.39 2.30
C VAL A 17 -1.17 2.49 3.19
N LEU A 18 -1.72 3.70 3.15
CA LEU A 18 -1.21 4.84 3.92
C LEU A 18 -1.35 4.60 5.42
N ILE A 19 -2.54 4.22 5.90
CA ILE A 19 -2.78 3.97 7.33
C ILE A 19 -1.86 2.86 7.83
N ASN A 20 -1.79 1.74 7.11
CA ASN A 20 -0.96 0.61 7.50
C ASN A 20 0.53 0.93 7.48
N SER A 21 1.00 1.73 6.52
CA SER A 21 2.41 2.11 6.45
C SER A 21 2.79 3.05 7.60
N VAL A 22 1.93 4.02 7.92
CA VAL A 22 2.17 4.97 9.03
C VAL A 22 2.09 4.25 10.38
N VAL A 23 1.06 3.43 10.60
CA VAL A 23 0.91 2.64 11.83
C VAL A 23 2.06 1.65 11.93
N GLY A 24 2.37 0.90 10.87
CA GLY A 24 3.48 -0.05 10.80
C GLY A 24 4.83 0.58 11.13
N TYR A 25 5.09 1.78 10.60
CA TYR A 25 6.27 2.57 10.95
C TYR A 25 6.27 2.94 12.45
N GLY A 26 5.16 3.48 12.97
CA GLY A 26 5.05 3.88 14.37
C GLY A 26 5.24 2.70 15.34
N ILE A 27 4.62 1.55 15.08
CA ILE A 27 4.73 0.37 15.96
C ILE A 27 6.12 -0.27 15.90
N SER A 28 6.81 -0.16 14.76
CA SER A 28 8.13 -0.78 14.59
C SER A 28 9.22 -0.20 15.50
N GLY A 29 8.99 0.98 16.09
CA GLY A 29 9.90 1.63 17.05
C GLY A 29 9.47 1.53 18.51
N LEU A 30 8.45 0.72 18.86
CA LEU A 30 7.90 0.63 20.22
C LEU A 30 8.54 -0.47 21.09
N GLY A 31 9.46 -1.28 20.58
CA GLY A 31 10.19 -2.31 21.34
C GLY A 31 11.47 -1.77 22.00
N GLU A 32 11.90 -2.41 23.09
CA GLU A 32 13.26 -2.19 23.64
C GLU A 32 14.31 -2.47 22.55
N ASP A 33 15.26 -1.55 22.39
CA ASP A 33 16.29 -1.54 21.33
C ASP A 33 15.77 -1.56 19.88
N SER A 34 14.49 -1.27 19.66
CA SER A 34 13.92 -1.23 18.30
C SER A 34 14.20 0.09 17.60
N THR A 35 14.50 0.01 16.30
CA THR A 35 14.63 1.17 15.42
C THR A 35 13.46 1.18 14.45
N HIS A 36 12.90 2.35 14.20
CA HIS A 36 11.80 2.51 13.25
C HIS A 36 12.18 1.95 11.87
N ASN A 37 11.33 1.06 11.35
CA ASN A 37 11.51 0.47 10.04
C ASN A 37 10.99 1.41 8.94
N ILE A 38 11.86 2.30 8.48
CA ILE A 38 11.57 3.26 7.41
C ILE A 38 11.13 2.57 6.10
N ALA A 39 11.56 1.32 5.85
CA ALA A 39 11.22 0.62 4.62
C ALA A 39 9.71 0.43 4.44
N ILE A 40 8.95 0.35 5.54
CA ILE A 40 7.47 0.25 5.51
C ILE A 40 6.84 1.48 4.84
N LEU A 41 7.41 2.67 5.00
CA LEU A 41 6.92 3.89 4.32
C LEU A 41 7.11 3.84 2.80
N GLY A 42 8.04 3.01 2.32
CA GLY A 42 8.25 2.76 0.89
C GLY A 42 7.01 2.17 0.18
N LEU A 43 6.10 1.51 0.91
CA LEU A 43 4.85 0.99 0.36
C LEU A 43 3.94 2.10 -0.17
N ILE A 44 3.94 3.28 0.49
CA ILE A 44 3.23 4.47 0.04
C ILE A 44 3.79 4.93 -1.30
N VAL A 45 5.12 4.94 -1.46
CA VAL A 45 5.78 5.34 -2.70
C VAL A 45 5.39 4.41 -3.85
N VAL A 46 5.40 3.09 -3.63
CA VAL A 46 4.98 2.10 -4.64
C VAL A 46 3.52 2.33 -5.04
N TRP A 47 2.64 2.61 -4.09
CA TRP A 47 1.24 2.92 -4.39
C TRP A 47 1.11 4.20 -5.22
N ILE A 48 1.82 5.28 -4.87
CA ILE A 48 1.82 6.54 -5.63
C ILE A 48 2.31 6.32 -7.07
N VAL A 49 3.36 5.52 -7.27
CA VAL A 49 3.88 5.18 -8.61
C VAL A 49 2.81 4.46 -9.43
N GLY A 50 2.11 3.48 -8.84
CA GLY A 50 0.98 2.82 -9.47
C GLY A 50 -0.10 3.81 -9.87
N LEU A 51 -0.49 4.71 -8.96
CA LEU A 51 -1.49 5.74 -9.22
C LEU A 51 -1.06 6.68 -10.37
N ALA A 52 0.19 7.11 -10.39
CA ALA A 52 0.74 7.96 -11.44
C ALA A 52 0.66 7.28 -12.81
N PHE A 53 0.95 5.98 -12.89
CA PHE A 53 0.84 5.21 -14.12
C PHE A 53 -0.60 5.10 -14.61
N GLN A 54 -1.59 5.10 -13.72
CA GLN A 54 -3.02 5.07 -14.10
C GLN A 54 -3.48 6.31 -14.86
N LEU A 55 -2.79 7.45 -14.69
CA LEU A 55 -3.08 8.70 -15.41
C LEU A 55 -2.82 8.56 -16.91
N SER A 56 -1.86 7.71 -17.30
CA SER A 56 -1.59 7.42 -18.70
C SER A 56 -2.53 6.35 -19.25
N LYS A 57 -3.22 6.64 -20.37
CA LYS A 57 -4.15 5.69 -21.01
C LYS A 57 -3.46 4.39 -21.43
N ARG A 58 -2.18 4.45 -21.82
CA ARG A 58 -1.42 3.30 -22.37
C ARG A 58 -1.05 2.28 -21.30
N ILE A 59 -0.69 2.75 -20.11
CA ILE A 59 -0.21 1.91 -18.99
C ILE A 59 -1.19 1.89 -17.81
N ARG A 60 -2.46 2.28 -18.05
CA ARG A 60 -3.45 2.39 -16.99
C ARG A 60 -3.67 1.07 -16.23
N VAL A 61 -3.78 -0.03 -16.97
CA VAL A 61 -3.98 -1.36 -16.39
C VAL A 61 -2.77 -1.77 -15.55
N LEU A 62 -1.56 -1.51 -16.05
CA LEU A 62 -0.32 -1.74 -15.29
C LEU A 62 -0.30 -0.92 -13.99
N GLY A 63 -0.61 0.37 -14.05
CA GLY A 63 -0.70 1.22 -12.87
C GLY A 63 -1.73 0.72 -11.85
N PHE A 64 -2.86 0.18 -12.34
CA PHE A 64 -3.86 -0.46 -11.48
C PHE A 64 -3.33 -1.71 -10.79
N VAL A 65 -2.62 -2.58 -11.51
CA VAL A 65 -1.98 -3.76 -10.89
C VAL A 65 -0.95 -3.34 -9.85
N ILE A 66 -0.12 -2.34 -10.15
CA ILE A 66 0.93 -1.84 -9.24
C ILE A 66 0.32 -1.29 -7.94
N THR A 67 -0.82 -0.58 -8.00
CA THR A 67 -1.48 -0.08 -6.77
C THR A 67 -1.92 -1.19 -5.81
N PHE A 68 -2.12 -2.42 -6.28
CA PHE A 68 -2.47 -3.55 -5.40
C PHE A 68 -1.27 -4.23 -4.76
N ILE A 69 -0.06 -4.07 -5.30
CA ILE A 69 1.17 -4.69 -4.76
C ILE A 69 1.36 -4.37 -3.26
N PRO A 70 1.39 -3.11 -2.82
CA PRO A 70 1.57 -2.80 -1.40
C PRO A 70 0.40 -3.29 -0.55
N ALA A 71 -0.83 -3.27 -1.07
CA ALA A 71 -1.99 -3.78 -0.33
C ALA A 71 -1.90 -5.30 -0.10
N LEU A 72 -1.52 -6.07 -1.13
CA LEU A 72 -1.32 -7.52 -1.02
C LEU A 72 -0.17 -7.87 -0.07
N PHE A 73 0.92 -7.09 -0.10
CA PHE A 73 2.04 -7.28 0.82
C PHE A 73 1.63 -7.08 2.29
N ILE A 74 0.84 -6.04 2.58
CA ILE A 74 0.29 -5.82 3.93
C ILE A 74 -0.62 -6.98 4.36
N LEU A 75 -1.52 -7.43 3.47
CA LEU A 75 -2.38 -8.58 3.75
C LEU A 75 -1.56 -9.85 4.02
N TYR A 76 -0.49 -10.07 3.26
CA TYR A 76 0.43 -11.18 3.49
C TYR A 76 1.07 -11.12 4.89
N ILE A 77 1.51 -9.93 5.34
CA ILE A 77 2.03 -9.75 6.70
C ILE A 77 0.97 -10.11 7.74
N TYR A 78 -0.27 -9.66 7.57
CA TYR A 78 -1.35 -9.99 8.51
C TYR A 78 -1.66 -11.47 8.56
N PHE A 79 -1.80 -12.14 7.42
CA PHE A 79 -2.03 -13.58 7.40
C PHE A 79 -0.87 -14.36 8.00
N THR A 80 0.36 -13.92 7.77
CA THR A 80 1.54 -14.53 8.37
C THR A 80 1.53 -14.37 9.89
N ALA A 81 1.22 -13.17 10.39
CA ALA A 81 1.16 -12.90 11.83
C ALA A 81 0.01 -13.63 12.54
N MET A 82 -1.11 -13.87 11.87
CA MET A 82 -2.25 -14.60 12.44
C MET A 82 -2.07 -16.13 12.44
N ASN A 83 -1.24 -16.65 11.54
CA ASN A 83 -0.94 -18.08 11.44
C ASN A 83 0.28 -18.50 12.28
N MET A 84 0.87 -17.55 13.01
CA MET A 84 1.93 -17.76 14.02
C MET A 84 1.31 -17.76 15.41
#